data_AF-A0A343C1N9-F1
#
_entry.id   AF-A0A343C1N9-F1
#
_cell.length_a   1.000
_cell.length_b   1.000
_cell.length_c   1.000
_cell.angle_alpha   90.00
_cell.angle_beta   90.00
_cell.angle_gamma   90.00
#
_symmetry.space_group_name_H-M   'P 1'
#
loop_
_entity.id
_entity.type
_entity.pdbx_description
1 polymer ?
#
loop_
_entity_poly.entity_id
_entity_poly.type
_entity_poly.pdbx_seq_one_letter_code
_entity_poly.pdbx_strand_id
1 'polypeptide(L)'
;MLLIFMMFSFLLMFIFLNHPLSMGMTILIQTLLMSIMTGNWHFNFWYSYILFLIMIGGLLILFTYMTSVASNEKFKFNIFFLTPFFSLILSPFFEFLFKNYDSLNFNSTNNFNLNLSKFLNIPMNMIIMFLIIYLLITLIAVVKITDFNQGPMRQKN
;
A
#
# COMPACT_ATOMS: atom_id res chain seq x y z
N MET A 1 -13.87 -1.84 13.58
CA MET A 1 -12.80 -1.64 14.57
C MET A 1 -11.72 -2.72 14.49
N LEU A 2 -12.09 -4.00 14.32
CA LEU A 2 -11.15 -5.12 14.14
C LEU A 2 -10.07 -4.88 13.07
N LEU A 3 -10.45 -4.38 11.89
CA LEU A 3 -9.49 -4.07 10.83
C LEU A 3 -8.46 -3.00 11.26
N ILE A 4 -8.81 -2.07 12.16
CA ILE A 4 -7.89 -1.03 12.65
C ILE A 4 -6.83 -1.69 13.54
N PHE A 5 -7.25 -2.57 14.45
CA PHE A 5 -6.33 -3.33 15.29
C PHE A 5 -5.40 -4.23 14.47
N MET A 6 -5.92 -4.84 13.41
CA MET A 6 -5.11 -5.60 12.46
C MET A 6 -4.02 -4.74 11.82
N MET A 7 -4.38 -3.55 11.33
CA MET A 7 -3.42 -2.61 10.76
C MET A 7 -2.31 -2.23 11.74
N PHE A 8 -2.67 -1.90 12.99
CA PHE A 8 -1.68 -1.59 14.02
C PHE A 8 -0.77 -2.79 14.33
N SER A 9 -1.29 -4.01 14.36
CA SER A 9 -0.46 -5.20 14.60
C SER A 9 0.57 -5.44 13.49
N PHE A 10 0.19 -5.26 12.21
CA PHE A 10 1.13 -5.38 11.10
C PHE A 10 2.16 -4.24 11.06
N LEU A 11 1.78 -3.02 11.44
CA LEU A 11 2.71 -1.90 11.61
C LEU A 11 3.78 -2.20 12.66
N LEU A 12 3.38 -2.71 13.83
CA LEU A 12 4.33 -3.10 14.88
C LEU A 12 5.24 -4.23 14.41
N MET A 13 4.69 -5.21 13.69
CA MET A 13 5.47 -6.30 13.14
C MET A 13 6.54 -5.82 12.15
N PHE A 14 6.23 -4.83 11.32
CA PHE A 14 7.14 -4.29 10.31
C PHE A 14 8.47 -3.81 10.90
N ILE A 15 8.43 -3.20 12.08
CA ILE A 15 9.63 -2.66 12.77
C ILE A 15 10.63 -3.77 13.13
N PHE A 16 10.16 -5.01 13.36
CA PHE A 16 11.00 -6.13 13.81
C PHE A 16 11.41 -7.09 12.69
N LEU A 17 11.02 -6.82 11.44
CA LEU A 17 11.38 -7.66 10.30
C LEU A 17 12.68 -7.18 9.69
N ASN A 18 13.58 -8.12 9.39
CA ASN A 18 14.88 -7.83 8.77
C ASN A 18 14.99 -8.35 7.34
N HIS A 19 14.24 -9.40 7.00
CA HIS A 19 14.37 -10.03 5.69
C HIS A 19 13.52 -9.28 4.64
N PRO A 20 14.08 -8.93 3.46
CA PRO A 20 13.37 -8.16 2.43
C PRO A 20 12.09 -8.84 1.97
N LEU A 21 12.10 -10.18 1.84
CA LEU A 21 10.89 -10.97 1.54
C LEU A 21 9.80 -10.80 2.60
N SER A 22 10.13 -10.87 3.89
CA SER A 22 9.14 -10.70 4.96
C SER A 22 8.59 -9.28 4.99
N MET A 23 9.44 -8.28 4.73
CA MET A 23 9.03 -6.88 4.64
C MET A 23 8.07 -6.69 3.46
N GLY A 24 8.36 -7.27 2.29
CA GLY A 24 7.47 -7.22 1.14
C GLY A 24 6.11 -7.86 1.42
N MET A 25 6.10 -9.02 2.09
CA MET A 25 4.86 -9.71 2.44
C MET A 25 4.01 -8.94 3.46
N THR A 26 4.61 -8.31 4.48
CA THR A 26 3.85 -7.49 5.42
C THR A 26 3.28 -6.24 4.79
N ILE A 27 4.01 -5.59 3.86
CA ILE A 27 3.48 -4.44 3.12
C ILE A 27 2.31 -4.87 2.20
N LEU A 28 2.38 -6.03 1.55
CA LEU A 28 1.26 -6.57 0.75
C LEU A 28 0.00 -6.78 1.60
N ILE A 29 0.13 -7.38 2.79
CA ILE A 29 -1.02 -7.60 3.69
C ILE A 29 -1.57 -6.27 4.21
N GLN A 30 -0.69 -5.32 4.57
CA GLN A 30 -1.11 -4.00 5.04
C GLN A 30 -1.84 -3.19 3.95
N THR A 31 -1.38 -3.26 2.70
CA THR A 31 -2.04 -2.58 1.57
C THR A 31 -3.40 -3.18 1.24
N LEU A 32 -3.55 -4.50 1.35
CA LEU A 32 -4.85 -5.19 1.29
C LEU A 32 -5.80 -4.71 2.40
N LEU A 33 -5.33 -4.64 3.64
CA LEU A 33 -6.14 -4.14 4.75
C LEU A 33 -6.53 -2.67 4.55
N MET A 34 -5.66 -1.84 3.97
CA MET A 34 -5.97 -0.44 3.68
C MET A 34 -7.03 -0.28 2.59
N SER A 35 -6.95 -1.07 1.52
CA SER A 35 -7.95 -1.00 0.45
C SER A 35 -9.34 -1.41 0.95
N ILE A 36 -9.42 -2.42 1.82
CA ILE A 36 -10.69 -2.83 2.46
C ILE A 36 -11.23 -1.71 3.37
N MET A 37 -10.37 -1.06 4.15
CA MET A 37 -10.80 0.04 5.02
C MET A 37 -11.32 1.25 4.26
N THR A 38 -10.59 1.67 3.24
CA THR A 38 -11.00 2.79 2.38
C THR A 38 -12.26 2.48 1.59
N GLY A 39 -12.46 1.21 1.18
CA GLY A 39 -13.70 0.74 0.57
C GLY A 39 -14.89 0.83 1.52
N ASN A 40 -14.71 0.52 2.80
CA ASN A 40 -15.78 0.62 3.79
C ASN A 40 -16.11 2.06 4.20
N TRP A 41 -15.15 2.99 4.10
CA TRP A 41 -15.35 4.40 4.45
C TRP A 41 -15.99 5.22 3.35
N HIS A 42 -15.84 4.79 2.10
CA HIS A 42 -16.39 5.50 0.95
C HIS A 42 -17.62 4.79 0.40
N PHE A 43 -18.57 5.56 -0.11
CA PHE A 43 -19.73 5.00 -0.76
C PHE A 43 -19.40 4.18 -2.02
N ASN A 44 -18.26 4.45 -2.66
CA ASN A 44 -17.85 3.78 -3.89
C ASN A 44 -16.43 3.20 -3.77
N PHE A 45 -16.25 1.97 -4.26
CA PHE A 45 -15.01 1.21 -4.18
C PHE A 45 -13.93 1.62 -5.19
N TRP A 46 -14.19 2.57 -6.10
CA TRP A 46 -13.21 3.00 -7.11
C TRP A 46 -11.87 3.44 -6.50
N TYR A 47 -11.89 4.23 -5.42
CA TYR A 47 -10.65 4.66 -4.76
C TYR A 47 -9.90 3.49 -4.11
N SER A 48 -10.60 2.56 -3.46
CA SER A 48 -9.96 1.36 -2.90
C SER A 48 -9.33 0.47 -3.97
N TYR A 49 -9.97 0.34 -5.14
CA TYR A 49 -9.42 -0.44 -6.26
C TYR A 49 -8.18 0.21 -6.87
N ILE A 50 -8.21 1.54 -7.10
CA ILE A 50 -7.04 2.27 -7.62
C ILE A 50 -5.86 2.15 -6.64
N LEU A 51 -6.10 2.34 -5.34
CA LEU A 51 -5.07 2.19 -4.30
C LEU A 51 -4.46 0.79 -4.32
N PHE A 52 -5.31 -0.24 -4.38
CA PHE A 52 -4.86 -1.63 -4.40
C PHE A 52 -3.97 -1.95 -5.60
N LEU A 53 -4.40 -1.56 -6.81
CA LEU A 53 -3.67 -1.86 -8.04
C LEU A 53 -2.30 -1.17 -8.09
N ILE A 54 -2.23 0.11 -7.71
CA ILE A 54 -0.98 0.87 -7.73
C ILE A 54 0.02 0.28 -6.73
N MET A 55 -0.44 -0.05 -5.51
CA MET A 55 0.44 -0.57 -4.48
C MET A 55 0.96 -1.98 -4.81
N ILE A 56 0.13 -2.87 -5.35
CA ILE A 56 0.61 -4.19 -5.81
C ILE A 56 1.62 -4.05 -6.94
N GLY A 57 1.36 -3.19 -7.92
CA GLY A 57 2.27 -2.97 -9.04
C GLY A 57 3.67 -2.55 -8.57
N GLY A 58 3.75 -1.58 -7.64
CA GLY A 58 5.02 -1.13 -7.07
C GLY A 58 5.73 -2.21 -6.24
N LEU A 59 4.98 -3.00 -5.47
CA LEU A 59 5.54 -4.08 -4.64
C LEU A 59 6.10 -5.22 -5.47
N LEU A 60 5.46 -5.60 -6.57
CA LEU A 60 5.95 -6.65 -7.46
C LEU A 60 7.30 -6.26 -8.10
N ILE A 61 7.46 -5.00 -8.53
CA ILE A 61 8.73 -4.51 -9.06
C ILE A 61 9.83 -4.59 -8.00
N LEU A 62 9.55 -4.14 -6.78
CA LEU A 62 10.51 -4.19 -5.67
C LEU A 62 10.88 -5.64 -5.30
N PHE A 63 9.90 -6.55 -5.35
CA PHE A 63 10.13 -7.98 -5.14
C PHE A 63 11.10 -8.56 -6.18
N THR A 64 10.87 -8.29 -7.47
CA THR A 64 11.75 -8.79 -8.55
C THR A 64 13.17 -8.26 -8.40
N TYR A 65 13.32 -6.97 -8.05
CA TYR A 65 14.64 -6.37 -7.80
C TYR A 65 15.36 -7.07 -6.63
N MET A 66 14.69 -7.25 -5.49
CA MET A 66 15.31 -7.91 -4.33
C MET A 66 15.70 -9.37 -4.61
N THR A 67 14.89 -10.13 -5.35
CA THR A 67 15.26 -11.50 -5.76
C THR A 67 16.45 -11.54 -6.73
N SER A 68 16.68 -10.47 -7.50
CA SER A 68 17.81 -10.40 -8.43
C SER A 68 19.12 -9.96 -7.78
N VAL A 69 19.04 -9.21 -6.66
CA VAL A 69 20.21 -8.63 -5.99
C VAL A 69 20.67 -9.46 -4.79
N ALA A 70 19.76 -10.13 -4.08
CA ALA A 70 20.12 -10.94 -2.92
C ALA A 70 20.29 -12.42 -3.29
N SER A 71 21.37 -13.04 -2.80
CA SER A 71 21.47 -14.49 -2.70
C SER A 71 20.27 -15.04 -1.92
N ASN A 72 19.65 -16.14 -2.37
CA ASN A 72 18.53 -16.82 -1.70
C ASN A 72 18.88 -17.27 -0.27
N GLU A 73 18.92 -16.32 0.68
CA GLU A 73 19.08 -16.63 2.08
C GLU A 73 17.86 -17.42 2.56
N LYS A 74 18.11 -18.47 3.34
CA LYS A 74 17.03 -19.31 3.86
C LYS A 74 16.16 -18.47 4.79
N PHE A 75 14.88 -18.38 4.44
CA PHE A 75 13.89 -17.66 5.24
C PHE A 75 13.78 -18.26 6.65
N LYS A 76 14.01 -17.43 7.68
CA LYS A 76 13.77 -17.79 9.08
C LYS A 76 12.47 -17.11 9.54
N PHE A 77 11.47 -17.92 9.89
CA PHE A 77 10.23 -17.41 10.48
C PHE A 77 10.51 -16.81 11.85
N ASN A 78 10.11 -15.55 12.03
CA ASN A 78 10.23 -14.86 13.30
C ASN A 78 8.94 -15.02 14.12
N ILE A 79 9.03 -15.15 15.44
CA ILE A 79 7.84 -15.36 16.31
C ILE A 79 6.83 -14.20 16.21
N PHE A 80 7.31 -13.03 15.78
CA PHE A 80 6.50 -11.83 15.56
C PHE A 80 5.42 -11.99 14.48
N PHE A 81 5.48 -13.04 13.63
CA PHE A 81 4.38 -13.39 12.71
C PHE A 81 3.08 -13.79 13.45
N LEU A 82 3.13 -14.09 14.75
CA LEU A 82 1.95 -14.40 15.56
C LEU A 82 1.26 -13.16 16.15
N THR A 83 1.87 -11.97 16.06
CA THR A 83 1.28 -10.72 16.56
C THR A 83 -0.12 -10.40 16.01
N PRO A 84 -0.47 -10.64 14.74
CA PRO A 84 -1.85 -10.44 14.26
C PRO A 84 -2.86 -11.45 14.84
N PHE A 85 -2.44 -12.62 15.33
CA PHE A 85 -3.38 -13.53 16.00
C PHE A 85 -3.83 -12.99 17.37
N PHE A 86 -2.95 -12.28 18.08
CA PHE A 86 -3.34 -11.63 19.34
C PHE A 86 -4.35 -10.49 19.13
N SER A 87 -4.28 -9.78 18.00
CA SER A 87 -5.25 -8.73 17.70
C SER A 87 -6.65 -9.27 17.38
N LEU A 88 -6.78 -10.50 16.84
CA LEU A 88 -8.07 -11.19 16.69
C LEU A 88 -8.72 -11.47 18.04
N ILE A 89 -7.95 -11.96 19.01
CA ILE A 89 -8.47 -12.37 20.32
C ILE A 89 -8.99 -11.16 21.10
N LEU A 90 -8.34 -10.00 20.97
CA LEU A 90 -8.72 -8.77 21.68
C LEU A 90 -9.89 -8.02 21.00
N SER A 91 -10.12 -8.24 19.70
CA SER A 91 -11.14 -7.53 18.95
C SER A 91 -12.58 -7.64 19.50
N PRO A 92 -13.11 -8.81 19.92
CA PRO A 92 -14.47 -8.90 20.46
C PRO A 92 -14.60 -8.20 21.81
N PHE A 93 -13.53 -8.08 22.60
CA PHE A 93 -13.55 -7.38 23.87
C PHE A 93 -13.76 -5.87 23.68
N PHE A 94 -13.13 -5.29 22.66
CA PHE A 94 -13.32 -3.89 22.31
C PHE A 94 -14.70 -3.63 21.67
N GLU A 95 -15.19 -4.52 20.82
CA GLU A 95 -16.54 -4.38 20.25
C GLU A 95 -17.62 -4.39 21.34
N PHE A 96 -17.44 -5.18 22.41
CA PHE A 96 -18.35 -5.15 23.56
C PHE A 96 -18.33 -3.79 24.29
N LEU A 97 -17.16 -3.16 24.44
CA LEU A 97 -17.02 -1.87 25.11
C LEU A 97 -17.60 -0.70 24.30
N PHE A 98 -17.51 -0.77 22.96
CA PHE A 98 -17.90 0.34 22.07
C PHE A 98 -19.28 0.19 21.43
N LYS A 99 -20.02 -0.88 21.76
CA LYS A 99 -21.35 -1.19 21.20
C LYS A 99 -22.40 -0.07 21.34
N ASN A 100 -22.15 0.93 22.20
CA ASN A 100 -23.05 2.05 22.46
C ASN A 100 -22.85 3.28 21.57
N TYR A 101 -21.86 3.30 20.65
CA TYR A 101 -21.57 4.50 19.84
C TYR A 101 -22.02 4.42 18.37
N ASP A 102 -22.49 3.27 17.89
CA ASP A 102 -22.82 3.10 16.47
C ASP A 102 -24.30 3.38 16.19
N SER A 103 -24.65 4.67 16.07
CA SER A 103 -25.85 5.07 15.32
C SER A 103 -25.67 6.44 14.63
N LEU A 104 -24.48 6.72 14.11
CA LEU A 104 -24.32 7.82 13.15
C LEU A 104 -24.45 7.25 11.74
N ASN A 105 -25.67 6.85 11.38
CA ASN A 105 -26.05 6.61 10.00
C ASN A 105 -25.99 7.95 9.24
N PHE A 106 -24.82 8.31 8.76
CA PHE A 106 -24.66 9.36 7.76
C PHE A 106 -25.21 8.85 6.42
N ASN A 107 -26.54 8.90 6.29
CA ASN A 107 -27.21 8.86 5.00
C ASN A 107 -26.88 10.14 4.23
N SER A 108 -25.66 10.23 3.70
CA SER A 108 -25.34 11.18 2.64
C SER A 108 -25.56 10.48 1.31
N THR A 109 -26.82 10.51 0.87
CA THR A 109 -27.17 10.13 -0.48
C THR A 109 -26.55 11.13 -1.46
N ASN A 110 -25.94 10.56 -2.48
CA ASN A 110 -25.71 11.16 -3.79
C ASN A 110 -24.75 12.34 -3.88
N ASN A 111 -23.48 12.00 -4.09
CA ASN A 111 -22.67 12.58 -5.17
C ASN A 111 -21.67 11.53 -5.73
N PHE A 112 -22.17 10.34 -6.03
CA PHE A 112 -21.40 9.17 -6.50
C PHE A 112 -20.57 9.44 -7.76
N ASN A 113 -21.14 10.16 -8.74
CA ASN A 113 -20.50 10.36 -10.05
C ASN A 113 -19.64 11.63 -10.14
N LEU A 114 -19.85 12.61 -9.25
CA LEU A 114 -19.15 13.89 -9.31
C LEU A 114 -17.71 13.82 -8.79
N ASN A 115 -17.40 12.89 -7.89
CA ASN A 115 -16.07 12.83 -7.24
C ASN A 115 -14.92 12.53 -8.22
N LEU A 116 -15.11 11.65 -9.20
CA LEU A 116 -14.06 11.32 -10.17
C LEU A 116 -13.83 12.46 -11.17
N SER A 117 -14.90 13.09 -11.65
CA SER A 117 -14.83 14.19 -12.61
C SER A 117 -14.31 15.52 -12.03
N LYS A 118 -14.27 15.64 -10.69
CA LYS A 118 -13.90 16.88 -10.00
C LYS A 118 -12.52 17.40 -10.41
N PHE A 119 -11.55 16.51 -10.64
CA PHE A 119 -10.20 16.91 -11.00
C PHE A 119 -10.07 17.32 -12.47
N LEU A 120 -10.98 16.88 -13.34
CA LEU A 120 -11.02 17.31 -14.74
C LEU A 120 -11.64 18.72 -14.88
N ASN A 121 -12.47 19.13 -13.92
CA ASN A 121 -13.13 20.43 -13.93
C ASN A 121 -12.22 21.54 -13.36
N ILE A 122 -12.41 22.74 -13.88
CA ILE A 122 -11.79 23.98 -13.36
C ILE A 122 -12.35 24.24 -11.95
N PRO A 123 -11.54 24.64 -10.95
CA PRO A 123 -10.11 25.00 -11.01
C PRO A 123 -9.14 23.84 -10.76
N MET A 124 -9.63 22.64 -10.41
CA MET A 124 -8.79 21.52 -9.98
C MET A 124 -7.98 20.87 -11.11
N ASN A 125 -8.29 21.15 -12.37
CA ASN A 125 -7.50 20.71 -13.52
C ASN A 125 -6.03 21.16 -13.46
N MET A 126 -5.71 22.26 -12.76
CA MET A 126 -4.32 22.67 -12.53
C MET A 126 -3.50 21.58 -11.81
N ILE A 127 -4.12 20.82 -10.91
CA ILE A 127 -3.48 19.71 -10.20
C ILE A 127 -3.14 18.58 -11.18
N ILE A 128 -4.05 18.24 -12.10
CA ILE A 128 -3.80 17.22 -13.13
C ILE A 128 -2.63 17.67 -14.03
N MET A 129 -2.64 18.93 -14.47
CA MET A 129 -1.57 19.46 -15.31
C MET A 129 -0.20 19.39 -14.63
N PHE A 130 -0.13 19.72 -13.33
CA PHE A 130 1.09 19.57 -12.54
C PHE A 130 1.56 18.11 -12.46
N LEU A 131 0.65 17.16 -12.22
CA LEU A 131 1.00 15.73 -12.14
C LEU A 131 1.54 15.18 -13.46
N ILE A 132 0.99 15.60 -14.60
CA ILE A 132 1.49 15.20 -15.93
C ILE A 132 2.94 15.68 -16.12
N ILE A 133 3.22 16.94 -15.80
CA ILE A 133 4.57 17.51 -15.89
C ILE A 133 5.53 16.79 -14.94
N TYR A 134 5.09 16.52 -13.70
CA TYR A 134 5.89 15.77 -12.73
C TYR A 134 6.25 14.37 -13.25
N LEU A 135 5.27 13.59 -13.73
CA LEU A 135 5.52 12.25 -14.27
C LEU A 135 6.46 12.29 -15.47
N LEU A 136 6.31 13.26 -16.38
CA LEU A 136 7.21 13.44 -17.52
C LEU A 136 8.65 13.74 -17.08
N ILE A 137 8.84 14.61 -16.09
CA ILE A 137 10.17 14.90 -15.54
C ILE A 137 10.76 13.64 -14.90
N THR A 138 9.98 12.88 -14.12
CA THR A 138 10.47 11.64 -13.52
C THR A 138 10.90 10.60 -14.55
N LEU A 139 10.18 10.45 -15.66
CA LEU A 139 10.56 9.56 -16.76
C LEU A 139 11.92 9.97 -17.36
N ILE A 140 12.10 11.25 -17.68
CA ILE A 140 13.37 11.77 -18.23
C ILE A 140 14.52 11.56 -17.24
N ALA A 141 14.27 11.81 -15.95
CA ALA A 141 15.26 11.59 -14.90
C ALA A 141 15.64 10.11 -14.79
N VAL A 142 14.66 9.20 -14.80
CA VAL A 142 14.89 7.74 -14.74
C VAL A 142 15.73 7.28 -15.92
N VAL A 143 15.41 7.68 -17.15
CA VAL A 143 16.20 7.34 -18.36
C VAL A 143 17.66 7.80 -18.22
N LYS A 144 17.88 9.05 -17.79
CA LYS A 144 19.24 9.58 -17.58
C LYS A 144 20.02 8.85 -16.47
N ILE A 145 19.33 8.38 -15.42
CA ILE A 145 19.96 7.59 -14.34
C ILE A 145 20.28 6.18 -14.82
N THR A 146 19.45 5.58 -15.69
CA THR A 146 19.69 4.23 -16.21
C THR A 146 20.76 4.18 -17.30
N ASP A 147 21.04 5.30 -17.99
CA ASP A 147 22.04 5.39 -19.07
C ASP A 147 23.52 5.35 -18.59
N PHE A 148 23.81 4.67 -17.48
CA PHE A 148 25.20 4.38 -17.10
C PHE A 148 25.82 3.40 -18.11
N ASN A 149 26.55 3.97 -19.07
CA ASN A 149 27.46 3.25 -19.95
C ASN A 149 28.54 2.54 -19.12
N GLN A 150 28.31 1.29 -18.76
CA GLN A 150 29.39 0.37 -18.39
C GLN A 150 29.68 -0.49 -19.61
N GLY A 151 30.86 -0.25 -20.21
CA GLY A 151 31.44 -1.15 -21.20
C GLY A 151 31.43 -2.60 -20.71
N PRO A 152 31.56 -3.58 -21.61
CA PRO A 152 31.23 -4.96 -21.32
C PRO A 152 31.94 -5.46 -20.05
N MET A 153 31.16 -5.94 -19.09
CA MET A 153 31.61 -6.69 -17.90
C MET A 153 32.16 -8.07 -18.34
N ARG A 154 33.14 -8.09 -19.25
CA ARG A 154 34.03 -9.23 -19.50
C ARG A 154 35.39 -8.86 -18.93
N GLN A 155 35.79 -9.53 -17.85
CA GLN A 155 37.21 -9.66 -17.57
C GLN A 155 37.84 -10.38 -18.77
N LYS A 156 38.83 -9.73 -19.38
CA LYS A 156 39.75 -10.43 -20.28
C LYS A 156 40.65 -11.30 -19.41
N ASN A 157 40.69 -12.57 -19.80
CA ASN A 157 41.54 -13.69 -19.39
C ASN A 157 40.99 -14.56 -18.27
#